data_AF-A0A6P0RJ53-F1
#
_entry.id   AF-A0A6P0RJ53-F1
#
_cell.length_a   1.000
_cell.length_b   1.000
_cell.length_c   1.000
_cell.angle_alpha   90.00
_cell.angle_beta   90.00
_cell.angle_gamma   90.00
#
_symmetry.space_group_name_H-M   'P 1'
#
loop_
_entity.id
_entity.type
_entity.pdbx_description
1 polymer ?
#
loop_
_entity_poly.entity_id
_entity_poly.type
_entity_poly.pdbx_seq_one_letter_code
_entity_poly.pdbx_strand_id
1 'polypeptide(L)'
;MENKSYLIFLHNNCFYGVEALSVKEIFLLPEVTAIAEMPNSIIGVINLRGNVLPIMDLNLRFGYQQQEYSLTDSLVVIEWQQSTIGIIVNQVYEVKDIPVTEITTEIYSQGELSDGGSERNHKLHLVTGVAKLEEKLITLLSSHNLIRYLEEVAEFSINDRDNIGALVKENSLEKAEYQEYSKLIFCPNATSQERAIFQERAKNLRLETQSQDFSNLIPLAVIGLNSEYFGINLAVVREFTNVQKVTPIPCTPEHIFGNINLRGEIVTLLEIRGILNMQIQTTKTNKNKALIFEVNDLVAGIMVDEVFDVMYLNPLDIKSIPTTINHSQAHNEYLLGTVIYQEKMMSIINFEKIITYKGLIVEEEV
;
A
#
# COMPACT_ATOMS: atom_id res chain seq x y z
N MET A 1 -21.43 -6.27 -14.83
CA MET A 1 -20.57 -7.39 -14.41
C MET A 1 -20.08 -7.05 -13.03
N GLU A 2 -20.05 -8.01 -12.11
CA GLU A 2 -19.65 -7.74 -10.73
C GLU A 2 -18.11 -7.54 -10.70
N ASN A 3 -17.68 -6.34 -10.31
CA ASN A 3 -16.27 -5.99 -10.12
C ASN A 3 -15.95 -6.08 -8.63
N LYS A 4 -14.77 -6.57 -8.31
CA LYS A 4 -14.25 -6.55 -6.93
C LYS A 4 -12.99 -5.69 -6.88
N SER A 5 -12.92 -4.81 -5.90
CA SER A 5 -11.76 -3.95 -5.67
C SER A 5 -10.69 -4.70 -4.89
N TYR A 6 -9.46 -4.67 -5.37
CA TYR A 6 -8.31 -5.30 -4.73
C TYR A 6 -7.21 -4.28 -4.46
N LEU A 7 -6.63 -4.31 -3.26
CA LEU A 7 -5.37 -3.63 -2.97
C LEU A 7 -4.23 -4.45 -3.56
N ILE A 8 -3.56 -3.90 -4.57
CA ILE A 8 -2.42 -4.49 -5.26
C ILE A 8 -1.13 -4.08 -4.56
N PHE A 9 -0.25 -5.04 -4.31
CA PHE A 9 1.05 -4.82 -3.69
C PHE A 9 2.12 -5.72 -4.31
N LEU A 10 3.38 -5.31 -4.14
CA LEU A 10 4.56 -6.04 -4.54
C LEU A 10 5.09 -6.84 -3.36
N HIS A 11 5.35 -8.12 -3.58
CA HIS A 11 6.05 -8.98 -2.65
C HIS A 11 6.97 -9.93 -3.43
N ASN A 12 8.27 -9.95 -3.14
CA ASN A 12 9.29 -10.73 -3.87
C ASN A 12 9.22 -10.55 -5.40
N ASN A 13 9.09 -9.32 -5.89
CA ASN A 13 8.95 -9.00 -7.32
C ASN A 13 7.72 -9.61 -8.02
N CYS A 14 6.75 -10.12 -7.27
CA CYS A 14 5.47 -10.59 -7.80
C CYS A 14 4.33 -9.69 -7.31
N PHE A 15 3.33 -9.48 -8.16
CA PHE A 15 2.13 -8.73 -7.79
C PHE A 15 1.14 -9.66 -7.10
N TYR A 16 0.66 -9.20 -5.95
CA TYR A 16 -0.40 -9.83 -5.19
C TYR A 16 -1.55 -8.85 -4.98
N GLY A 17 -2.74 -9.36 -4.69
CA GLY A 17 -3.91 -8.56 -4.35
C GLY A 17 -4.65 -9.12 -3.15
N VAL A 18 -5.13 -8.27 -2.25
CA VAL A 18 -6.11 -8.62 -1.21
C VAL A 18 -7.37 -7.80 -1.42
N GLU A 19 -8.53 -8.30 -1.01
CA GLU A 19 -9.79 -7.56 -1.17
C GLU A 19 -9.69 -6.21 -0.44
N ALA A 20 -9.91 -5.10 -1.16
CA ALA A 20 -9.71 -3.77 -0.60
C ALA A 20 -10.62 -3.50 0.61
N LEU A 21 -11.84 -4.06 0.59
CA LEU A 21 -12.80 -3.98 1.70
C LEU A 21 -12.33 -4.68 2.98
N SER A 22 -11.38 -5.61 2.88
CA SER A 22 -10.79 -6.28 4.04
C SER A 22 -9.58 -5.55 4.61
N VAL A 23 -9.08 -4.51 3.93
CA VAL A 23 -7.91 -3.76 4.39
C VAL A 23 -8.38 -2.68 5.36
N LYS A 24 -7.88 -2.74 6.60
CA LYS A 24 -8.21 -1.79 7.66
C LYS A 24 -7.26 -0.60 7.69
N GLU A 25 -5.96 -0.87 7.65
CA GLU A 25 -4.90 0.15 7.75
C GLU A 25 -3.68 -0.26 6.94
N ILE A 26 -2.92 0.71 6.44
CA ILE A 26 -1.62 0.48 5.79
C ILE A 26 -0.66 1.49 6.40
N PHE A 27 0.53 1.02 6.79
CA PHE A 27 1.60 1.88 7.26
C PHE A 27 2.96 1.28 6.93
N LEU A 28 4.00 2.09 6.97
CA LEU A 28 5.37 1.59 6.86
C LEU A 28 5.69 0.67 8.05
N LEU A 29 6.40 -0.42 7.76
CA LEU A 29 6.72 -1.46 8.73
C LEU A 29 7.34 -0.85 10.00
N PRO A 30 6.73 -1.06 11.18
CA PRO A 30 7.30 -0.66 12.47
C PRO A 30 8.22 -1.76 13.04
N GLU A 31 8.84 -1.49 14.19
CA GLU A 31 9.48 -2.55 14.97
C GLU A 31 8.44 -3.58 15.43
N VAL A 32 8.69 -4.85 15.13
CA VAL A 32 7.84 -5.96 15.54
C VAL A 32 8.42 -6.61 16.80
N THR A 33 7.57 -6.85 17.79
CA THR A 33 7.95 -7.56 19.01
C THR A 33 7.76 -9.06 18.80
N ALA A 34 8.84 -9.83 18.72
CA ALA A 34 8.76 -11.28 18.61
C ALA A 34 8.06 -11.88 19.84
N ILE A 35 7.19 -12.86 19.61
CA ILE A 35 6.52 -13.62 20.67
C ILE A 35 6.91 -15.09 20.52
N ALA A 36 7.26 -15.73 21.64
CA ALA A 36 7.56 -17.16 21.69
C ALA A 36 6.31 -18.00 21.39
N GLU A 37 6.50 -19.23 20.92
CA GLU A 37 5.42 -20.19 20.63
C GLU A 37 4.44 -19.76 19.52
N MET A 38 4.78 -18.73 18.73
CA MET A 38 4.02 -18.34 17.54
C MET A 38 4.34 -19.25 16.34
N PRO A 39 3.37 -19.47 15.43
CA PRO A 39 3.62 -20.17 14.18
C PRO A 39 4.79 -19.54 13.41
N ASN A 40 5.58 -20.34 12.69
CA ASN A 40 6.77 -19.84 11.98
C ASN A 40 6.48 -18.70 10.99
N SER A 41 5.27 -18.56 10.46
CA SER A 41 4.92 -17.44 9.58
C SER A 41 4.49 -16.17 10.33
N ILE A 42 4.23 -16.25 11.63
CA ILE A 42 3.94 -15.11 12.50
C ILE A 42 5.24 -14.71 13.18
N ILE A 43 5.82 -13.60 12.73
CA ILE A 43 7.13 -13.16 13.20
C ILE A 43 7.07 -12.40 14.53
N GLY A 44 5.87 -12.05 14.98
CA GLY A 44 5.63 -11.37 16.24
C GLY A 44 4.34 -10.57 16.24
N VAL A 45 4.29 -9.57 17.10
CA VAL A 45 3.14 -8.67 17.24
C VAL A 45 3.59 -7.22 17.28
N ILE A 46 2.64 -6.32 17.03
CA ILE A 46 2.77 -4.90 17.35
C ILE A 46 1.63 -4.48 18.27
N ASN A 47 1.83 -3.37 18.97
CA ASN A 47 0.74 -2.71 19.67
C ASN A 47 0.18 -1.62 18.75
N LEU A 48 -1.02 -1.87 18.23
CA LEU A 48 -1.80 -0.94 17.44
C LEU A 48 -2.90 -0.36 18.33
N ARG A 49 -2.66 0.85 18.87
CA ARG A 49 -3.61 1.62 19.69
C ARG A 49 -4.15 0.82 20.89
N GLY A 50 -3.27 0.11 21.59
CA GLY A 50 -3.64 -0.73 22.74
C GLY A 50 -4.04 -2.17 22.36
N ASN A 51 -4.32 -2.45 21.10
CA ASN A 51 -4.63 -3.79 20.62
C ASN A 51 -3.37 -4.50 20.14
N VAL A 52 -3.26 -5.79 20.49
CA VAL A 52 -2.16 -6.64 20.01
C VAL A 52 -2.50 -7.10 18.60
N LEU A 53 -1.75 -6.61 17.61
CA LEU A 53 -1.90 -7.01 16.21
C LEU A 53 -0.81 -8.05 15.86
N PRO A 54 -1.17 -9.29 15.49
CA PRO A 54 -0.23 -10.30 15.03
C PRO A 54 0.27 -9.97 13.63
N ILE A 55 1.57 -10.19 13.39
CA ILE A 55 2.26 -9.85 12.15
C ILE A 55 2.75 -11.11 11.43
N MET A 56 2.25 -11.31 10.21
CA MET A 56 2.63 -12.40 9.32
C MET A 56 3.66 -11.93 8.28
N ASP A 57 4.73 -12.71 8.13
CA ASP A 57 5.63 -12.63 6.98
C ASP A 57 5.14 -13.58 5.88
N LEU A 58 4.78 -13.00 4.72
CA LEU A 58 4.32 -13.76 3.57
C LEU A 58 5.41 -14.68 2.99
N ASN A 59 6.70 -14.36 3.17
CA ASN A 59 7.80 -15.24 2.76
C ASN A 59 7.73 -16.56 3.50
N LEU A 60 7.74 -16.48 4.83
CA LEU A 60 7.64 -17.65 5.70
C LEU A 60 6.32 -18.39 5.48
N ARG A 61 5.22 -17.64 5.23
CA ARG A 61 3.92 -18.24 4.92
C ARG A 61 3.91 -19.04 3.62
N PHE A 62 4.58 -18.56 2.58
CA PHE A 62 4.71 -19.26 1.30
C PHE A 62 5.83 -20.31 1.29
N GLY A 63 6.55 -20.48 2.42
CA GLY A 63 7.65 -21.45 2.55
C GLY A 63 8.98 -20.97 1.98
N TYR A 64 9.10 -19.68 1.66
CA TYR A 64 10.37 -19.04 1.32
C TYR A 64 11.19 -18.76 2.59
N GLN A 65 12.49 -18.53 2.40
CA GLN A 65 13.33 -18.05 3.49
C GLN A 65 12.95 -16.60 3.83
N GLN A 66 13.00 -16.27 5.12
CA GLN A 66 12.86 -14.90 5.58
C GLN A 66 13.93 -14.02 4.94
N GLN A 67 13.49 -12.91 4.35
CA GLN A 67 14.37 -11.87 3.83
C GLN A 67 14.58 -10.77 4.88
N GLU A 68 15.62 -9.95 4.70
CA GLU A 68 15.80 -8.76 5.52
C GLU A 68 14.70 -7.75 5.21
N TYR A 69 14.14 -7.15 6.27
CA TYR A 69 13.13 -6.12 6.12
C TYR A 69 13.77 -4.76 5.83
N SER A 70 13.15 -4.01 4.93
CA SER A 70 13.54 -2.66 4.55
C SER A 70 12.67 -1.61 5.26
N LEU A 71 13.19 -0.39 5.39
CA LEU A 71 12.40 0.76 5.84
C LEU A 71 11.25 1.12 4.88
N THR A 72 11.31 0.66 3.63
CA THR A 72 10.27 0.85 2.62
C THR A 72 9.17 -0.21 2.68
N ASP A 73 9.39 -1.31 3.40
CA ASP A 73 8.37 -2.35 3.53
C ASP A 73 7.13 -1.78 4.22
N SER A 74 5.97 -2.27 3.80
CA SER A 74 4.67 -1.85 4.31
C SER A 74 4.06 -2.98 5.13
N LEU A 75 3.34 -2.62 6.18
CA LEU A 75 2.42 -3.50 6.87
C LEU A 75 1.00 -3.19 6.44
N VAL A 76 0.31 -4.19 5.89
CA VAL A 76 -1.11 -4.11 5.53
C VAL A 76 -1.91 -4.83 6.60
N VAL A 77 -2.77 -4.11 7.31
CA VAL A 77 -3.67 -4.65 8.32
C VAL A 77 -4.94 -5.11 7.63
N ILE A 78 -5.23 -6.41 7.76
CA ILE A 78 -6.40 -7.06 7.19
C ILE A 78 -7.36 -7.40 8.32
N GLU A 79 -8.64 -7.15 8.10
CA GLU A 79 -9.74 -7.46 9.01
C GLU A 79 -10.73 -8.42 8.35
N TRP A 80 -11.14 -9.44 9.10
CA TRP A 80 -12.25 -10.31 8.72
C TRP A 80 -13.08 -10.64 9.95
N GLN A 81 -14.39 -10.34 9.86
CA GLN A 81 -15.35 -10.40 10.96
C GLN A 81 -14.93 -9.51 12.15
N GLN A 82 -14.12 -10.01 13.07
CA GLN A 82 -13.59 -9.27 14.22
C GLN A 82 -12.12 -9.57 14.50
N SER A 83 -11.51 -10.43 13.68
CA SER A 83 -10.11 -10.81 13.78
C SER A 83 -9.31 -9.92 12.84
N THR A 84 -8.12 -9.51 13.28
CA THR A 84 -7.21 -8.69 12.48
C THR A 84 -5.83 -9.31 12.42
N ILE A 85 -5.14 -9.13 11.29
CA ILE A 85 -3.78 -9.58 11.09
C ILE A 85 -3.02 -8.57 10.24
N GLY A 86 -1.77 -8.29 10.58
CA GLY A 86 -0.87 -7.54 9.72
C GLY A 86 -0.12 -8.48 8.80
N ILE A 87 -0.05 -8.18 7.51
CA ILE A 87 0.86 -8.85 6.56
C ILE A 87 1.97 -7.89 6.16
N ILE A 88 3.20 -8.39 6.11
CA ILE A 88 4.35 -7.62 5.61
C ILE A 88 4.42 -7.79 4.10
N VAL A 89 4.54 -6.67 3.40
CA VAL A 89 4.70 -6.61 1.94
C VAL A 89 5.82 -5.62 1.60
N ASN A 90 6.48 -5.78 0.45
CA ASN A 90 7.58 -4.88 0.11
C ASN A 90 7.09 -3.47 -0.23
N GLN A 91 5.98 -3.37 -0.96
CA GLN A 91 5.44 -2.06 -1.32
C GLN A 91 3.96 -2.19 -1.72
N VAL A 92 3.12 -1.27 -1.24
CA VAL A 92 1.74 -1.13 -1.75
C VAL A 92 1.75 -0.33 -3.05
N TYR A 93 0.99 -0.78 -4.04
CA TYR A 93 1.03 -0.23 -5.40
C TYR A 93 -0.20 0.62 -5.71
N GLU A 94 -1.38 0.02 -5.79
CA GLU A 94 -2.63 0.70 -6.15
C GLU A 94 -3.84 -0.10 -5.65
N VAL A 95 -5.03 0.50 -5.68
CA VAL A 95 -6.29 -0.24 -5.56
C VAL A 95 -6.89 -0.35 -6.95
N LYS A 96 -7.27 -1.57 -7.37
CA LYS A 96 -7.80 -1.81 -8.71
C LYS A 96 -9.05 -2.66 -8.69
N ASP A 97 -10.02 -2.25 -9.48
CA ASP A 97 -11.21 -3.04 -9.76
C ASP A 97 -10.89 -4.13 -10.78
N ILE A 98 -11.10 -5.38 -10.36
CA ILE A 98 -10.88 -6.55 -11.19
C ILE A 98 -12.24 -7.19 -11.47
N PRO A 99 -12.66 -7.29 -12.75
CA PRO A 99 -13.86 -8.04 -13.11
C PRO A 99 -13.71 -9.50 -12.70
N VAL A 100 -14.74 -10.08 -12.10
CA VAL A 100 -14.70 -11.50 -11.67
C VAL A 100 -14.39 -12.45 -12.84
N THR A 101 -14.73 -12.06 -14.07
CA THR A 101 -14.43 -12.81 -15.31
C THR A 101 -12.93 -12.87 -15.65
N GLU A 102 -12.11 -11.95 -15.16
CA GLU A 102 -10.66 -11.95 -15.38
C GLU A 102 -9.91 -12.76 -14.31
N ILE A 103 -10.61 -13.24 -13.28
CA ILE A 103 -10.05 -14.04 -12.20
C ILE A 103 -10.13 -15.52 -12.58
N THR A 104 -8.97 -16.12 -12.78
CA THR A 104 -8.84 -17.56 -13.04
C THR A 104 -8.48 -18.30 -11.76
N THR A 105 -9.24 -19.34 -11.40
CA THR A 105 -9.00 -20.17 -10.20
C THR A 105 -8.41 -21.55 -10.54
N GLU A 106 -8.32 -21.88 -11.83
CA GLU A 106 -7.95 -23.20 -12.34
C GLU A 106 -6.55 -23.67 -11.93
N ILE A 107 -5.60 -22.73 -11.76
CA ILE A 107 -4.18 -23.01 -11.46
C ILE A 107 -4.00 -23.75 -10.11
N TYR A 108 -4.96 -23.64 -9.18
CA TYR A 108 -4.89 -24.26 -7.85
C TYR A 108 -5.83 -25.46 -7.67
N SER A 109 -6.56 -25.85 -8.73
CA SER A 109 -7.50 -26.99 -8.70
C SER A 109 -6.84 -28.34 -8.99
N GLN A 110 -5.57 -28.38 -9.40
CA GLN A 110 -4.84 -29.62 -9.67
C GLN A 110 -3.97 -30.05 -8.48
N GLY A 111 -4.62 -30.52 -7.42
CA GLY A 111 -3.95 -31.03 -6.22
C GLY A 111 -4.61 -32.25 -5.55
N GLU A 112 -5.75 -32.73 -6.06
CA GLU A 112 -6.31 -34.02 -5.64
C GLU A 112 -5.66 -35.15 -6.44
N LEU A 113 -4.36 -35.37 -6.21
CA LEU A 113 -3.73 -36.64 -6.56
C LEU A 113 -3.68 -37.51 -5.30
N SER A 114 -4.60 -38.47 -5.29
CA SER A 114 -4.55 -39.75 -4.59
C SER A 114 -3.16 -40.14 -4.05
N ASP A 115 -3.02 -40.15 -2.73
CA ASP A 115 -2.24 -41.20 -2.07
C ASP A 115 -2.83 -41.53 -0.69
N GLY A 116 -2.99 -42.82 -0.42
CA GLY A 116 -3.56 -43.33 0.81
C GLY A 116 -2.52 -43.35 1.90
N GLY A 117 -2.71 -42.55 2.96
CA GLY A 117 -1.89 -42.65 4.17
C GLY A 117 -1.88 -41.36 4.99
N SER A 118 -2.71 -41.35 6.04
CA SER A 118 -2.55 -40.56 7.27
C SER A 118 -2.47 -39.02 7.20
N GLU A 119 -3.56 -38.42 7.68
CA GLU A 119 -3.63 -37.21 8.52
C GLU A 119 -3.50 -35.81 7.86
N ARG A 120 -4.66 -35.31 7.40
CA ARG A 120 -5.32 -34.06 7.87
C ARG A 120 -4.56 -32.73 7.85
N ASN A 121 -3.45 -32.57 7.13
CA ASN A 121 -2.91 -31.24 6.83
C ASN A 121 -3.75 -30.55 5.74
N HIS A 122 -4.88 -29.95 6.12
CA HIS A 122 -5.63 -29.03 5.28
C HIS A 122 -4.72 -27.83 4.96
N LYS A 123 -4.03 -27.86 3.82
CA LYS A 123 -3.41 -26.67 3.24
C LYS A 123 -4.53 -25.64 3.02
N LEU A 124 -4.68 -24.67 3.91
CA LEU A 124 -5.52 -23.50 3.62
C LEU A 124 -5.00 -22.88 2.32
N HIS A 125 -5.80 -22.98 1.26
CA HIS A 125 -5.48 -22.34 -0.01
C HIS A 125 -5.53 -20.82 0.17
N LEU A 126 -4.37 -20.21 0.37
CA LEU A 126 -4.25 -18.76 0.55
C LEU A 126 -4.59 -17.99 -0.72
N VAL A 127 -4.44 -18.62 -1.87
CA VAL A 127 -4.71 -17.99 -3.16
C VAL A 127 -6.15 -18.28 -3.55
N THR A 128 -6.93 -17.21 -3.71
CA THR A 128 -8.31 -17.26 -4.20
C THR A 128 -8.34 -17.41 -5.72
N GLY A 129 -7.37 -16.82 -6.42
CA GLY A 129 -7.27 -16.89 -7.87
C GLY A 129 -6.10 -16.07 -8.41
N VAL A 130 -5.98 -16.02 -9.73
CA VAL A 130 -5.02 -15.17 -10.43
C VAL A 130 -5.78 -14.31 -11.41
N ALA A 131 -5.61 -12.99 -11.28
CA ALA A 131 -6.10 -12.04 -12.26
C ALA A 131 -5.02 -11.76 -13.29
N LYS A 132 -5.38 -11.82 -14.58
CA LYS A 132 -4.49 -11.40 -15.66
C LYS A 132 -4.90 -10.01 -16.11
N LEU A 133 -4.09 -9.03 -15.77
CA LEU A 133 -4.35 -7.64 -16.06
C LEU A 133 -3.27 -7.12 -17.00
N GLU A 134 -3.66 -6.83 -18.24
CA GLU A 134 -2.75 -6.55 -19.35
C GLU A 134 -1.76 -7.72 -19.57
N GLU A 135 -0.49 -7.55 -19.18
CA GLU A 135 0.58 -8.55 -19.24
C GLU A 135 1.09 -8.98 -17.86
N LYS A 136 0.51 -8.46 -16.77
CA LYS A 136 0.92 -8.77 -15.40
C LYS A 136 -0.03 -9.79 -14.78
N LEU A 137 0.54 -10.80 -14.16
CA LEU A 137 -0.21 -11.75 -13.33
C LEU A 137 -0.28 -11.22 -11.91
N ILE A 138 -1.49 -11.09 -11.38
CA ILE A 138 -1.76 -10.67 -10.01
C ILE A 138 -2.32 -11.87 -9.26
N THR A 139 -1.61 -12.30 -8.23
CA THR A 139 -2.07 -13.41 -7.38
C THR A 139 -2.98 -12.88 -6.28
N LEU A 140 -4.25 -13.26 -6.31
CA LEU A 140 -5.25 -12.77 -5.35
C LEU A 140 -5.27 -13.66 -4.12
N LEU A 141 -5.00 -13.06 -2.96
CA LEU A 141 -4.98 -13.72 -1.66
C LEU A 141 -6.34 -13.64 -0.97
N SER A 142 -6.67 -14.68 -0.23
CA SER A 142 -7.87 -14.77 0.59
C SER A 142 -7.60 -14.18 1.97
N SER A 143 -8.20 -13.03 2.25
CA SER A 143 -8.17 -12.38 3.57
C SER A 143 -8.72 -13.30 4.67
N HIS A 144 -9.79 -14.03 4.38
CA HIS A 144 -10.34 -15.05 5.27
C HIS A 144 -9.33 -16.15 5.60
N ASN A 145 -8.63 -16.71 4.60
CA ASN A 145 -7.69 -17.81 4.85
C ASN A 145 -6.37 -17.36 5.49
N LEU A 146 -5.98 -16.08 5.33
CA LEU A 146 -4.86 -15.50 6.06
C LEU A 146 -5.15 -15.45 7.57
N ILE A 147 -6.37 -15.07 7.95
CA ILE A 147 -6.81 -14.95 9.35
C ILE A 147 -7.12 -16.33 9.96
N ARG A 148 -7.87 -17.17 9.24
CA ARG A 148 -8.22 -18.52 9.71
C ARG A 148 -6.98 -19.37 10.02
N TYR A 149 -5.90 -19.18 9.27
CA TYR A 149 -4.63 -19.84 9.58
C TYR A 149 -4.11 -19.48 10.98
N LEU A 150 -4.23 -18.22 11.38
CA LEU A 150 -3.82 -17.79 12.72
C LEU A 150 -4.69 -18.46 13.79
N GLU A 151 -6.00 -18.52 13.58
CA GLU A 151 -6.97 -19.13 14.50
C GLU A 151 -6.70 -20.64 14.67
N GLU A 152 -6.54 -21.37 13.57
CA GLU A 152 -6.27 -22.82 13.61
C GLU A 152 -4.98 -23.13 14.37
N VAL A 153 -3.88 -22.43 14.07
CA VAL A 153 -2.60 -22.73 14.74
C VAL A 153 -2.59 -22.30 16.20
N ALA A 154 -3.35 -21.25 16.57
CA ALA A 154 -3.53 -20.88 17.97
C ALA A 154 -4.26 -21.98 18.78
N GLU A 155 -5.25 -22.65 18.18
CA GLU A 155 -5.96 -23.77 18.83
C GLU A 155 -5.07 -25.02 18.98
N PHE A 156 -4.19 -25.31 18.01
CA PHE A 156 -3.24 -26.42 18.11
C PHE A 156 -2.21 -26.22 19.24
N SER A 157 -1.69 -25.00 19.42
CA SER A 157 -0.73 -24.69 20.49
C SER A 157 -1.31 -24.84 21.91
N ILE A 158 -2.65 -24.76 22.07
CA ILE A 158 -3.31 -24.93 23.37
C ILE A 158 -3.54 -26.42 23.69
N ASN A 159 -3.90 -27.23 22.69
CA ASN A 159 -4.24 -28.65 22.89
C ASN A 159 -3.00 -29.56 23.06
N ASP A 160 -1.81 -29.16 22.61
CA ASP A 160 -0.58 -29.94 22.77
C ASP A 160 0.12 -29.75 24.13
N ARG A 161 -0.37 -28.84 24.99
CA ARG A 161 0.17 -28.67 26.36
C ARG A 161 -0.10 -29.87 27.28
N ASP A 162 -1.05 -30.73 26.93
CA ASP A 162 -1.36 -31.94 27.70
C ASP A 162 -0.44 -33.14 27.34
N ASN A 163 0.45 -33.02 26.35
CA ASN A 163 1.30 -34.13 25.87
C ASN A 163 2.82 -33.93 26.02
N ILE A 164 3.29 -32.94 26.78
CA ILE A 164 4.72 -32.82 27.11
C ILE A 164 4.99 -33.47 28.48
N GLY A 165 4.75 -34.78 28.52
CA GLY A 165 4.99 -35.66 29.66
C GLY A 165 5.95 -36.81 29.35
N ALA A 166 6.77 -36.73 28.30
CA ALA A 166 7.89 -37.64 28.09
C ALA A 166 8.73 -37.14 26.91
N LEU A 167 9.95 -36.67 27.17
CA LEU A 167 11.18 -36.82 26.37
C LEU A 167 12.24 -35.83 26.86
N VAL A 168 12.64 -35.99 28.14
CA VAL A 168 13.96 -35.52 28.58
C VAL A 168 14.96 -36.63 28.24
N LYS A 169 15.73 -36.46 27.17
CA LYS A 169 17.05 -37.08 27.06
C LYS A 169 18.05 -36.05 26.58
N GLU A 170 19.07 -35.92 27.41
CA GLU A 170 20.19 -34.99 27.37
C GLU A 170 21.06 -35.11 26.11
N ASN A 171 21.76 -34.00 25.86
CA ASN A 171 23.07 -33.85 25.20
C ASN A 171 23.07 -33.27 23.78
N SER A 172 23.29 -31.96 23.69
CA SER A 172 24.48 -31.32 23.09
C SER A 172 24.25 -29.81 22.96
N LEU A 173 24.33 -29.13 24.10
CA LEU A 173 24.25 -27.67 24.23
C LEU A 173 25.63 -27.08 23.97
N GLU A 174 25.73 -26.14 23.02
CA GLU A 174 26.68 -25.00 22.99
C GLU A 174 26.72 -24.28 21.62
N LYS A 175 25.99 -24.75 20.60
CA LYS A 175 25.85 -24.01 19.31
C LYS A 175 24.41 -23.66 18.90
N ALA A 176 23.40 -24.23 19.54
CA ALA A 176 21.99 -23.96 19.25
C ALA A 176 21.45 -22.71 19.98
N GLU A 177 21.95 -22.41 21.19
CA GLU A 177 21.41 -21.31 22.00
C GLU A 177 21.63 -19.93 21.35
N TYR A 178 22.78 -19.68 20.71
CA TYR A 178 23.02 -18.40 20.02
C TYR A 178 22.18 -18.21 18.74
N GLN A 179 21.70 -19.30 18.12
CA GLN A 179 20.80 -19.21 16.96
C GLN A 179 19.35 -18.96 17.38
N GLU A 180 18.89 -19.53 18.50
CA GLU A 180 17.53 -19.32 19.00
C GLU A 180 17.26 -17.89 19.47
N TYR A 181 18.20 -17.24 20.17
CA TYR A 181 18.01 -15.84 20.59
C TYR A 181 18.07 -14.84 19.43
N SER A 182 18.80 -15.17 18.35
CA SER A 182 18.88 -14.31 17.15
C SER A 182 17.56 -14.20 16.38
N LYS A 183 16.67 -15.20 16.52
CA LYS A 183 15.32 -15.21 15.95
C LYS A 183 14.34 -14.29 16.67
N LEU A 184 14.63 -13.91 17.92
CA LEU A 184 13.76 -13.04 18.72
C LEU A 184 14.01 -11.55 18.46
N ILE A 185 15.08 -11.20 17.73
CA ILE A 185 15.43 -9.82 17.43
C ILE A 185 14.89 -9.48 16.04
N PHE A 186 13.93 -8.57 15.99
CA PHE A 186 13.46 -7.99 14.74
C PHE A 186 14.59 -7.20 14.07
N CYS A 187 14.90 -7.54 12.81
CA CYS A 187 16.01 -6.99 12.03
C CYS A 187 17.36 -6.97 12.79
N PRO A 188 18.00 -8.15 12.99
CA PRO A 188 19.27 -8.21 13.73
C PRO A 188 20.39 -7.39 13.03
N ASN A 189 20.33 -7.30 11.70
CA ASN A 189 21.32 -6.62 10.87
C ASN A 189 21.03 -5.13 10.61
N ALA A 190 19.92 -4.59 11.11
CA ALA A 190 19.58 -3.17 10.91
C ALA A 190 20.60 -2.24 11.58
N THR A 191 20.93 -1.15 10.89
CA THR A 191 21.76 -0.07 11.42
C THR A 191 21.05 0.62 12.60
N SER A 192 21.82 1.35 13.42
CA SER A 192 21.25 2.13 14.53
C SER A 192 20.23 3.18 14.09
N GLN A 193 20.39 3.74 12.88
CA GLN A 193 19.44 4.71 12.31
C GLN A 193 18.15 4.03 11.87
N GLU A 194 18.23 2.91 11.16
CA GLU A 194 17.05 2.14 10.75
C GLU A 194 16.26 1.63 11.95
N ARG A 195 16.96 1.12 12.98
CA ARG A 195 16.33 0.68 14.22
C ARG A 195 15.57 1.80 14.93
N ALA A 196 16.14 3.01 14.96
CA ALA A 196 15.46 4.17 15.53
C ALA A 196 14.16 4.50 14.77
N ILE A 197 14.18 4.42 13.43
CA ILE A 197 12.99 4.65 12.60
C ILE A 197 11.91 3.59 12.86
N PHE A 198 12.28 2.30 12.91
CA PHE A 198 11.34 1.23 13.25
C PHE A 198 10.70 1.43 14.63
N GLN A 199 11.50 1.81 15.63
CA GLN A 199 11.05 2.09 17.00
C GLN A 199 10.12 3.30 17.08
N GLU A 200 10.43 4.36 16.35
CA GLU A 200 9.59 5.55 16.27
C GLU A 200 8.23 5.22 15.65
N ARG A 201 8.21 4.48 14.54
CA ARG A 201 6.96 3.98 13.94
C ARG A 201 6.15 3.15 14.93
N ALA A 202 6.78 2.21 15.63
CA ALA A 202 6.12 1.40 16.64
C ALA A 202 5.54 2.23 17.79
N LYS A 203 6.23 3.31 18.19
CA LYS A 203 5.73 4.24 19.22
C LYS A 203 4.52 5.04 18.72
N ASN A 204 4.56 5.52 17.48
CA ASN A 204 3.47 6.31 16.89
C ASN A 204 2.19 5.49 16.74
N LEU A 205 2.29 4.19 16.50
CA LEU A 205 1.14 3.28 16.41
C LEU A 205 0.45 3.00 17.76
N ARG A 206 1.11 3.27 18.90
CA ARG A 206 0.54 3.07 20.24
C ARG A 206 -0.38 4.20 20.69
N LEU A 207 -0.26 5.37 20.08
CA LEU A 207 -1.07 6.54 20.44
C LEU A 207 -2.47 6.38 19.85
N GLU A 208 -3.50 6.67 20.65
CA GLU A 208 -4.86 6.86 20.14
C GLU A 208 -4.85 8.05 19.18
N THR A 209 -4.91 7.78 17.88
CA THR A 209 -5.67 8.67 17.00
C THR A 209 -7.12 8.27 17.18
N GLN A 210 -8.01 9.26 17.39
CA GLN A 210 -9.46 9.07 17.55
C GLN A 210 -9.95 7.96 16.62
N SER A 211 -10.80 7.05 17.11
CA SER A 211 -11.44 6.01 16.29
C SER A 211 -12.09 6.67 15.07
N GLN A 212 -11.37 6.66 13.95
CA GLN A 212 -11.88 7.17 12.70
C GLN A 212 -12.81 6.10 12.18
N ASP A 213 -14.10 6.44 12.10
CA ASP A 213 -15.06 5.67 11.35
C ASP A 213 -14.53 5.56 9.91
N PHE A 214 -13.98 4.39 9.57
CA PHE A 214 -13.22 4.20 8.33
C PHE A 214 -14.11 4.04 7.10
N SER A 215 -15.44 4.04 7.28
CA SER A 215 -16.38 4.08 6.15
C SER A 215 -16.21 5.35 5.29
N ASN A 216 -15.61 6.41 5.85
CA ASN A 216 -15.51 7.72 5.20
C ASN A 216 -14.06 8.20 4.99
N LEU A 217 -13.05 7.33 5.11
CA LEU A 217 -11.69 7.72 4.78
C LEU A 217 -11.53 7.96 3.29
N ILE A 218 -10.85 9.04 2.95
CA ILE A 218 -10.45 9.35 1.59
C ILE A 218 -9.01 8.82 1.40
N PRO A 219 -8.79 7.79 0.55
CA PRO A 219 -7.45 7.38 0.20
C PRO A 219 -6.76 8.48 -0.61
N LEU A 220 -5.60 8.92 -0.17
CA LEU A 220 -4.78 9.93 -0.81
C LEU A 220 -3.43 9.36 -1.23
N ALA A 221 -3.04 9.51 -2.49
CA ALA A 221 -1.67 9.37 -2.90
C ALA A 221 -0.87 10.62 -2.54
N VAL A 222 0.29 10.45 -1.91
CA VAL A 222 1.23 11.51 -1.56
C VAL A 222 2.27 11.64 -2.65
N ILE A 223 2.26 12.78 -3.33
CA ILE A 223 3.21 13.10 -4.40
C ILE A 223 4.11 14.28 -4.03
N GLY A 224 5.26 14.36 -4.68
CA GLY A 224 6.19 15.48 -4.62
C GLY A 224 6.08 16.39 -5.82
N LEU A 225 5.95 17.69 -5.56
CA LEU A 225 6.12 18.75 -6.56
C LEU A 225 7.00 19.84 -5.95
N ASN A 226 8.15 20.14 -6.57
CA ASN A 226 9.10 21.17 -6.12
C ASN A 226 9.54 21.06 -4.65
N SER A 227 9.71 19.84 -4.12
CA SER A 227 10.03 19.55 -2.70
C SER A 227 8.89 19.81 -1.71
N GLU A 228 7.67 20.07 -2.19
CA GLU A 228 6.45 20.11 -1.38
C GLU A 228 5.63 18.83 -1.58
N TYR A 229 4.89 18.44 -0.53
CA TYR A 229 4.01 17.29 -0.57
C TYR A 229 2.60 17.70 -0.95
N PHE A 230 2.00 16.94 -1.85
CA PHE A 230 0.60 17.07 -2.23
C PHE A 230 -0.13 15.75 -2.07
N GLY A 231 -1.33 15.83 -1.50
CA GLY A 231 -2.25 14.71 -1.39
C GLY A 231 -3.23 14.73 -2.55
N ILE A 232 -3.42 13.59 -3.20
CA ILE A 232 -4.32 13.43 -4.34
C ILE A 232 -5.29 12.31 -4.05
N ASN A 233 -6.58 12.57 -4.22
CA ASN A 233 -7.60 11.54 -4.07
C ASN A 233 -7.33 10.38 -5.04
N LEU A 234 -7.08 9.19 -4.49
CA LEU A 234 -6.77 8.02 -5.28
C LEU A 234 -7.94 7.61 -6.18
N ALA A 235 -9.18 7.98 -5.84
CA ALA A 235 -10.36 7.72 -6.65
C ALA A 235 -10.31 8.35 -8.06
N VAL A 236 -9.57 9.45 -8.23
CA VAL A 236 -9.39 10.08 -9.55
C VAL A 236 -8.12 9.63 -10.25
N VAL A 237 -7.25 8.86 -9.60
CA VAL A 237 -5.96 8.43 -10.15
C VAL A 237 -6.14 7.14 -10.93
N ARG A 238 -5.77 7.16 -12.22
CA ARG A 238 -5.78 5.99 -13.10
C ARG A 238 -4.53 5.15 -12.95
N GLU A 239 -3.35 5.78 -13.01
CA GLU A 239 -2.06 5.10 -12.80
C GLU A 239 -0.91 6.12 -12.62
N PHE A 240 0.23 5.62 -12.13
CA PHE A 240 1.51 6.33 -12.15
C PHE A 240 2.42 5.72 -13.21
N THR A 241 2.96 6.55 -14.10
CA THR A 241 3.80 6.07 -15.21
C THR A 241 5.10 6.85 -15.33
N ASN A 242 6.12 6.22 -15.91
CA ASN A 242 7.38 6.88 -16.23
C ASN A 242 7.30 7.48 -17.64
N VAL A 243 7.53 8.78 -17.75
CA VAL A 243 7.49 9.53 -19.01
C VAL A 243 8.86 9.55 -19.66
N GLN A 244 9.02 8.77 -20.73
CA GLN A 244 10.26 8.75 -21.51
C GLN A 244 10.33 9.89 -22.53
N LYS A 245 9.22 10.15 -23.22
CA LYS A 245 9.15 11.14 -24.29
C LYS A 245 7.78 11.83 -24.29
N VAL A 246 7.81 13.15 -24.26
CA VAL A 246 6.64 14.01 -24.46
C VAL A 246 6.69 14.56 -25.88
N THR A 247 5.55 14.53 -26.57
CA THR A 247 5.35 15.11 -27.89
C THR A 247 4.74 16.50 -27.69
N PRO A 248 5.48 17.59 -27.95
CA PRO A 248 4.94 18.94 -27.81
C PRO A 248 3.81 19.16 -28.80
N ILE A 249 2.77 19.86 -28.35
CA ILE A 249 1.63 20.23 -29.19
C ILE A 249 1.82 21.71 -29.56
N PRO A 250 1.82 22.07 -30.86
CA PRO A 250 1.93 23.46 -31.26
C PRO A 250 0.67 24.25 -30.87
N CYS A 251 0.84 25.55 -30.61
CA CYS A 251 -0.25 26.50 -30.36
C CYS A 251 -1.13 26.19 -29.13
N THR A 252 -0.62 25.45 -28.15
CA THR A 252 -1.36 25.17 -26.91
C THR A 252 -1.14 26.23 -25.83
N PRO A 253 -2.11 26.42 -24.92
CA PRO A 253 -1.91 27.22 -23.70
C PRO A 253 -0.73 26.73 -22.85
N GLU A 254 -0.18 27.62 -22.01
CA GLU A 254 0.98 27.33 -21.15
C GLU A 254 0.77 26.19 -20.14
N HIS A 255 -0.49 25.88 -19.80
CA HIS A 255 -0.81 24.77 -18.90
C HIS A 255 -0.76 23.39 -19.58
N ILE A 256 -0.58 23.31 -20.90
CA ILE A 256 -0.40 22.06 -21.63
C ILE A 256 1.09 21.78 -21.79
N PHE A 257 1.57 20.73 -21.13
CA PHE A 257 2.97 20.29 -21.22
C PHE A 257 3.24 19.53 -22.53
N GLY A 258 2.24 18.79 -23.03
CA GLY A 258 2.29 18.06 -24.30
C GLY A 258 1.62 16.70 -24.19
N ASN A 259 1.77 15.85 -25.21
CA ASN A 259 1.14 14.52 -25.24
C ASN A 259 2.14 13.39 -24.99
N ILE A 260 1.67 12.32 -24.35
CA ILE A 260 2.37 11.04 -24.28
C ILE A 260 1.53 9.95 -24.94
N ASN A 261 2.22 8.91 -25.40
CA ASN A 261 1.56 7.66 -25.79
C ASN A 261 1.62 6.71 -24.59
N LEU A 262 0.47 6.44 -24.00
CA LEU A 262 0.28 5.54 -22.88
C LEU A 262 -0.45 4.28 -23.38
N ARG A 263 0.32 3.22 -23.64
CA ARG A 263 -0.19 1.91 -24.14
C ARG A 263 -1.08 2.01 -25.40
N GLY A 264 -0.81 2.96 -26.28
CA GLY A 264 -1.58 3.19 -27.51
C GLY A 264 -2.58 4.33 -27.41
N GLU A 265 -2.87 4.83 -26.21
CA GLU A 265 -3.73 5.98 -25.97
C GLU A 265 -2.90 7.27 -25.93
N ILE A 266 -3.43 8.35 -26.54
CA ILE A 266 -2.82 9.67 -26.45
C ILE A 266 -3.35 10.35 -25.18
N VAL A 267 -2.46 10.60 -24.23
CA VAL A 267 -2.81 11.29 -22.98
C VAL A 267 -2.11 12.65 -22.93
N THR A 268 -2.89 13.70 -22.66
CA THR A 268 -2.40 15.07 -22.52
C THR A 268 -1.81 15.26 -21.12
N LEU A 269 -0.55 15.67 -21.06
CA LEU A 269 0.11 16.10 -19.84
C LEU A 269 -0.10 17.59 -19.61
N LEU A 270 -0.44 17.91 -18.37
CA LEU A 270 -0.72 19.25 -17.88
C LEU A 270 0.42 19.74 -16.97
N GLU A 271 0.74 21.02 -17.10
CA GLU A 271 1.65 21.72 -16.21
C GLU A 271 0.85 22.44 -15.11
N ILE A 272 0.62 21.73 -14.01
CA ILE A 272 -0.13 22.27 -12.87
C ILE A 272 0.71 23.15 -11.95
N ARG A 273 2.06 23.16 -12.08
CA ARG A 273 2.91 24.01 -11.23
C ARG A 273 2.58 25.48 -11.45
N GLY A 274 2.37 25.89 -12.70
CA GLY A 274 1.94 27.25 -13.02
C GLY A 274 0.58 27.60 -12.41
N ILE A 275 -0.37 26.65 -12.40
CA ILE A 275 -1.71 26.83 -11.81
C ILE A 275 -1.62 26.95 -10.28
N LEU A 276 -0.73 26.18 -9.66
CA LEU A 276 -0.43 26.20 -8.23
C LEU A 276 0.55 27.33 -7.85
N ASN A 277 0.90 28.22 -8.78
CA ASN A 277 1.84 29.33 -8.61
C ASN A 277 3.22 28.92 -8.05
N MET A 278 3.62 27.70 -8.37
CA MET A 278 4.94 27.17 -8.09
C MET A 278 5.91 27.54 -9.21
N GLN A 279 7.20 27.64 -8.86
CA GLN A 279 8.24 27.85 -9.87
C GLN A 279 8.28 26.68 -10.86
N ILE A 280 8.07 26.96 -12.15
CA ILE A 280 8.23 25.94 -13.19
C ILE A 280 9.74 25.66 -13.30
N GLN A 281 10.18 24.52 -12.77
CA GLN A 281 11.59 24.12 -12.85
C GLN A 281 11.92 23.70 -14.27
N THR A 282 12.83 24.43 -14.93
CA THR A 282 13.31 24.14 -16.29
C THR A 282 14.43 23.09 -16.31
N THR A 283 14.90 22.66 -15.14
CA THR A 283 15.98 21.69 -14.99
C THR A 283 15.43 20.27 -15.08
N LYS A 284 15.86 19.52 -16.10
CA LYS A 284 15.56 18.09 -16.27
C LYS A 284 15.98 17.31 -15.03
N THR A 285 15.04 16.95 -14.18
CA THR A 285 15.25 15.91 -13.17
C THR A 285 15.28 14.56 -13.91
N ASN A 286 16.21 13.67 -13.55
CA ASN A 286 16.36 12.35 -14.21
C ASN A 286 15.20 11.37 -13.91
N LYS A 287 14.15 11.83 -13.22
CA LYS A 287 12.96 11.06 -12.83
C LYS A 287 11.73 11.78 -13.37
N ASN A 288 11.34 11.47 -14.60
CA ASN A 288 10.10 11.97 -15.19
C ASN A 288 8.98 10.98 -14.86
N LYS A 289 8.27 11.18 -13.76
CA LYS A 289 7.04 10.46 -13.46
C LYS A 289 5.84 11.31 -13.85
N ALA A 290 4.77 10.67 -14.29
CA ALA A 290 3.47 11.30 -14.44
C ALA A 290 2.42 10.54 -13.65
N LEU A 291 1.51 11.29 -13.04
CA LEU A 291 0.26 10.79 -12.50
C LEU A 291 -0.79 10.98 -13.57
N ILE A 292 -1.46 9.90 -13.96
CA ILE A 292 -2.59 9.91 -14.89
C ILE A 292 -3.86 9.88 -14.06
N PHE A 293 -4.78 10.78 -14.36
CA PHE A 293 -6.04 10.92 -13.65
C PHE A 293 -7.20 11.00 -14.64
N GLU A 294 -8.38 10.65 -14.15
CA GLU A 294 -9.63 10.65 -14.90
C GLU A 294 -10.71 11.35 -14.09
N VAL A 295 -11.30 12.40 -14.66
CA VAL A 295 -12.37 13.17 -14.04
C VAL A 295 -13.38 13.57 -15.12
N ASN A 296 -14.67 13.26 -14.93
CA ASN A 296 -15.75 13.56 -15.89
C ASN A 296 -15.43 13.09 -17.32
N ASP A 297 -14.98 11.83 -17.47
CA ASP A 297 -14.56 11.20 -18.74
C ASP A 297 -13.32 11.85 -19.43
N LEU A 298 -12.72 12.87 -18.81
CA LEU A 298 -11.47 13.46 -19.27
C LEU A 298 -10.27 12.73 -18.64
N VAL A 299 -9.49 12.06 -19.47
CA VAL A 299 -8.20 11.46 -19.07
C VAL A 299 -7.06 12.44 -19.38
N ALA A 300 -6.32 12.82 -18.34
CA ALA A 300 -5.15 13.67 -18.46
C ALA A 300 -4.06 13.23 -17.49
N GLY A 301 -2.85 13.76 -17.64
CA GLY A 301 -1.76 13.50 -16.71
C GLY A 301 -1.11 14.76 -16.19
N ILE A 302 -0.43 14.67 -15.05
CA ILE A 302 0.44 15.72 -14.52
C ILE A 302 1.84 15.18 -14.32
N MET A 303 2.85 16.04 -14.50
CA MET A 303 4.23 15.71 -14.19
C MET A 303 4.46 15.78 -12.68
N VAL A 304 4.99 14.71 -12.09
CA VAL A 304 5.30 14.61 -10.66
C VAL A 304 6.78 14.28 -10.47
N ASP A 305 7.40 14.83 -9.42
CA ASP A 305 8.81 14.60 -9.15
C ASP A 305 9.03 13.22 -8.52
N GLU A 306 8.17 12.88 -7.55
CA GLU A 306 8.21 11.60 -6.84
C GLU A 306 6.82 11.23 -6.31
N VAL A 307 6.62 9.94 -6.06
CA VAL A 307 5.44 9.40 -5.39
C VAL A 307 5.97 8.77 -4.11
N PHE A 308 5.49 9.24 -2.97
CA PHE A 308 6.05 8.89 -1.66
C PHE A 308 5.28 7.76 -0.99
N ASP A 309 3.96 7.90 -0.87
CA ASP A 309 3.14 7.00 -0.04
C ASP A 309 1.66 7.06 -0.43
N VAL A 310 0.85 6.16 0.10
CA VAL A 310 -0.62 6.24 0.08
C VAL A 310 -1.09 6.33 1.53
N MET A 311 -1.75 7.43 1.87
CA MET A 311 -2.31 7.65 3.20
C MET A 311 -3.83 7.71 3.16
N TYR A 312 -4.48 7.30 4.24
CA TYR A 312 -5.91 7.45 4.39
C TYR A 312 -6.22 8.66 5.24
N LEU A 313 -7.07 9.55 4.73
CA LEU A 313 -7.41 10.81 5.35
C LEU A 313 -8.85 10.80 5.84
N ASN A 314 -9.07 11.16 7.11
CA ASN A 314 -10.40 11.52 7.57
C ASN A 314 -10.72 12.95 7.13
N PRO A 315 -11.88 13.20 6.47
CA PRO A 315 -12.31 14.54 6.08
C PRO A 315 -12.29 15.57 7.22
N LEU A 316 -12.46 15.14 8.48
CA LEU A 316 -12.42 15.99 9.66
C LEU A 316 -11.02 16.53 9.98
N ASP A 317 -9.95 15.87 9.50
CA ASP A 317 -8.57 16.29 9.71
C ASP A 317 -8.14 17.38 8.70
N ILE A 318 -8.97 17.65 7.69
CA ILE A 318 -8.72 18.69 6.70
C ILE A 318 -8.81 20.06 7.37
N LYS A 319 -7.67 20.71 7.51
CA LYS A 319 -7.60 22.10 7.98
C LYS A 319 -7.79 23.04 6.80
N SER A 320 -8.52 24.12 7.04
CA SER A 320 -8.64 25.23 6.10
C SER A 320 -7.27 25.80 5.75
N ILE A 321 -7.11 26.20 4.50
CA ILE A 321 -5.85 26.71 3.98
C ILE A 321 -5.45 27.96 4.75
N PRO A 322 -4.25 28.01 5.37
CA PRO A 322 -3.81 29.17 6.13
C PRO A 322 -3.80 30.42 5.23
N THR A 323 -4.46 31.48 5.69
CA THR A 323 -4.60 32.73 4.92
C THR A 323 -3.28 33.46 4.64
N THR A 324 -2.19 33.08 5.31
CA THR A 324 -0.86 33.70 5.21
C THR A 324 -0.08 33.36 3.93
N ILE A 325 -0.50 32.34 3.17
CA ILE A 325 0.14 31.93 1.90
C ILE A 325 -0.35 32.80 0.71
N ASN A 326 -1.29 33.72 0.94
CA ASN A 326 -2.02 34.42 -0.11
C ASN A 326 -1.39 35.76 -0.54
N HIS A 327 -0.90 35.80 -1.78
CA HIS A 327 -0.87 37.04 -2.57
C HIS A 327 -2.02 37.15 -3.59
N SER A 328 -2.91 36.15 -3.74
CA SER A 328 -4.10 36.31 -4.58
C SER A 328 -5.25 35.37 -4.18
N GLN A 329 -6.44 35.95 -4.03
CA GLN A 329 -7.70 35.29 -3.58
C GLN A 329 -8.19 34.14 -4.49
N ALA A 330 -7.54 33.88 -5.63
CA ALA A 330 -7.91 32.83 -6.59
C ALA A 330 -7.34 31.43 -6.25
N HIS A 331 -6.51 31.30 -5.21
CA HIS A 331 -5.79 30.07 -4.87
C HIS A 331 -6.61 29.03 -4.10
N ASN A 332 -7.74 29.41 -3.50
CA ASN A 332 -8.48 28.55 -2.59
C ASN A 332 -9.39 27.53 -3.31
N GLU A 333 -9.52 27.62 -4.64
CA GLU A 333 -10.43 26.74 -5.38
C GLU A 333 -9.76 25.44 -5.86
N TYR A 334 -8.44 25.43 -6.06
CA TYR A 334 -7.70 24.25 -6.56
C TYR A 334 -7.21 23.33 -5.45
N LEU A 335 -7.34 23.75 -4.20
CA LEU A 335 -6.90 23.00 -3.03
C LEU A 335 -8.12 22.77 -2.12
N LEU A 336 -8.32 21.52 -1.68
CA LEU A 336 -9.41 21.18 -0.75
C LEU A 336 -9.09 21.61 0.68
N GLY A 337 -7.81 21.63 1.03
CA GLY A 337 -7.33 21.98 2.36
C GLY A 337 -5.92 21.49 2.59
N THR A 338 -5.52 21.48 3.86
CA THR A 338 -4.18 21.07 4.29
C THR A 338 -4.26 20.02 5.39
N VAL A 339 -3.34 19.07 5.36
CA VAL A 339 -3.15 18.03 6.37
C VAL A 339 -1.68 17.96 6.77
N ILE A 340 -1.39 17.40 7.93
CA ILE A 340 -0.01 17.15 8.36
C ILE A 340 0.42 15.76 7.89
N TYR A 341 1.50 15.70 7.10
CA TYR A 341 2.15 14.48 6.66
C TYR A 341 3.64 14.55 7.05
N GLN A 342 4.12 13.57 7.82
CA GLN A 342 5.52 13.52 8.31
C GLN A 342 5.98 14.85 8.95
N GLU A 343 5.16 15.39 9.86
CA GLU A 343 5.38 16.69 10.54
C GLU A 343 5.42 17.93 9.62
N LYS A 344 5.20 17.75 8.32
CA LYS A 344 5.13 18.84 7.33
C LYS A 344 3.69 19.06 6.88
N MET A 345 3.41 20.28 6.45
CA MET A 345 2.13 20.60 5.83
C MET A 345 2.08 19.99 4.43
N MET A 346 1.00 19.28 4.13
CA MET A 346 0.69 18.71 2.83
C MET A 346 -0.64 19.30 2.34
N SER A 347 -0.66 19.79 1.11
CA SER A 347 -1.86 20.37 0.50
C SER A 347 -2.62 19.31 -0.29
N ILE A 348 -3.95 19.30 -0.19
CA ILE A 348 -4.80 18.34 -0.90
C ILE A 348 -5.30 18.99 -2.19
N ILE A 349 -5.01 18.38 -3.33
CA ILE A 349 -5.36 18.90 -4.65
C ILE A 349 -6.82 18.57 -5.00
N ASN A 350 -7.54 19.56 -5.54
CA ASN A 350 -8.85 19.38 -6.14
C ASN A 350 -8.74 19.31 -7.67
N PHE A 351 -8.66 18.08 -8.22
CA PHE A 351 -8.56 17.90 -9.67
C PHE A 351 -9.80 18.37 -10.44
N GLU A 352 -11.01 18.19 -9.89
CA GLU A 352 -12.25 18.65 -10.53
C GLU A 352 -12.20 20.16 -10.81
N LYS A 353 -11.65 20.93 -9.86
CA LYS A 353 -11.50 22.38 -10.01
C LYS A 353 -10.34 22.75 -10.92
N ILE A 354 -9.23 22.01 -10.89
CA ILE A 354 -8.10 22.23 -11.81
C ILE A 354 -8.54 22.00 -13.27
N ILE A 355 -9.32 20.95 -13.56
CA ILE A 355 -9.78 20.69 -14.93
C ILE A 355 -10.83 21.70 -15.41
N THR A 356 -11.61 22.26 -14.50
CA THR A 356 -12.62 23.28 -14.83
C THR A 356 -11.99 24.67 -14.99
N TYR A 357 -10.66 24.78 -14.79
CA TYR A 357 -9.93 25.99 -15.10
C TYR A 357 -10.12 26.36 -16.57
N LYS A 358 -10.50 27.63 -16.82
CA LYS A 358 -11.02 28.22 -18.07
C LYS A 358 -10.10 28.10 -19.33
N GLY A 359 -9.69 26.90 -19.70
CA GLY A 359 -8.83 26.66 -20.86
C GLY A 359 -8.47 25.21 -21.14
N LEU A 360 -8.87 24.24 -20.30
CA LEU A 360 -8.65 22.81 -20.57
C LEU A 360 -9.73 22.20 -21.46
N ILE A 361 -10.94 22.78 -21.46
CA ILE A 361 -12.02 22.42 -22.36
C ILE A 361 -12.03 23.46 -23.49
N VAL A 362 -11.66 23.04 -24.70
CA VAL A 362 -11.99 23.81 -25.90
C VAL A 362 -13.49 23.59 -26.11
N GLU A 363 -14.31 24.58 -25.75
CA GLU A 363 -15.67 24.60 -26.27
C GLU A 363 -15.56 24.68 -27.80
N GLU A 364 -15.88 23.60 -28.50
CA GLU A 364 -16.16 23.65 -29.93
C GLU A 364 -17.44 24.48 -30.13
N GLU A 365 -17.32 25.80 -30.08
CA GLU A 365 -18.27 26.66 -30.77
C GLU A 365 -18.00 26.51 -32.28
N VAL A 366 -18.84 25.71 -32.94
CA VAL A 366 -18.94 25.59 -34.40
C VAL A 366 -19.80 26.71 -34.97
#